data_AF-A0A920ED41-F1
#
_entry.id   AF-A0A920ED41-F1
#
_cell.length_a   1.000
_cell.length_b   1.000
_cell.length_c   1.000
_cell.angle_alpha   90.00
_cell.angle_beta   90.00
_cell.angle_gamma   90.00
#
_symmetry.space_group_name_H-M   'P 1'
#
loop_
_entity.id
_entity.type
_entity.pdbx_description
1 polymer ?
#
loop_
_entity_poly.entity_id
_entity_poly.type
_entity_poly.pdbx_seq_one_letter_code
_entity_poly.pdbx_strand_id
1 'polypeptide(L)'
;MDNLKYSIENHIVCNKCVEELSNESNPEINLKNYSKFEVGFTSSGLQIWCIRHNINICHVNFGGKKLFADFRCLELKYNKN
;
A
#
# COMPACT_ATOMS: atom_id res chain seq x y z
N MET A 1 5.01 18.95 -5.99
CA MET A 1 4.29 19.04 -4.70
C MET A 1 2.99 18.27 -4.73
N ASP A 2 2.31 18.15 -5.88
CA ASP A 2 1.09 17.33 -5.96
C ASP A 2 1.31 15.87 -5.56
N ASN A 3 2.50 15.33 -5.83
CA ASN A 3 2.97 14.02 -5.39
C ASN A 3 3.05 13.82 -3.86
N LEU A 4 2.87 14.87 -3.06
CA LEU A 4 2.89 14.82 -1.60
C LEU A 4 1.48 14.93 -0.97
N LYS A 5 0.45 15.20 -1.78
CA LYS A 5 -0.95 15.25 -1.32
C LYS A 5 -1.59 13.86 -1.40
N TYR A 6 -2.62 13.64 -0.61
CA TYR A 6 -3.42 12.42 -0.70
C TYR A 6 -4.28 12.45 -1.96
N SER A 7 -3.90 11.68 -2.99
CA SER A 7 -4.57 11.61 -4.29
C SER A 7 -4.72 10.18 -4.81
N ILE A 8 -4.97 9.22 -3.92
CA ILE A 8 -5.12 7.80 -4.28
C ILE A 8 -6.51 7.58 -4.89
N GLU A 9 -6.56 7.09 -6.13
CA GLU A 9 -7.82 6.74 -6.82
C GLU A 9 -8.17 5.25 -6.65
N ASN A 10 -7.16 4.38 -6.66
CA ASN A 10 -7.33 2.93 -6.56
C ASN A 10 -6.37 2.37 -5.52
N HIS A 11 -6.90 1.55 -4.63
CA HIS A 11 -6.11 0.88 -3.60
C HIS A 11 -5.56 -0.45 -4.11
N ILE A 12 -4.32 -0.75 -3.75
CA ILE A 12 -3.71 -2.05 -3.99
C ILE A 12 -4.16 -2.99 -2.88
N VAL A 13 -4.67 -4.17 -3.26
CA VAL A 13 -5.29 -5.14 -2.35
C VAL A 13 -4.72 -6.54 -2.57
N CYS A 14 -4.69 -7.35 -1.51
CA CYS A 14 -4.50 -8.78 -1.64
C CYS A 14 -5.86 -9.43 -1.91
N ASN A 15 -5.99 -10.20 -3.00
CA ASN A 15 -7.24 -10.87 -3.35
C ASN A 15 -7.72 -11.81 -2.24
N LYS A 16 -6.81 -12.57 -1.60
CA LYS A 16 -7.15 -13.45 -0.48
C LYS A 16 -7.65 -12.67 0.73
N CYS A 17 -7.08 -11.50 1.04
CA CYS A 17 -7.60 -10.64 2.09
C CYS A 17 -9.03 -10.16 1.79
N VAL A 18 -9.32 -9.84 0.53
CA VAL A 18 -10.66 -9.41 0.10
C VAL A 18 -11.67 -10.55 0.25
N GLU A 19 -11.31 -11.75 -0.21
CA GLU A 19 -12.17 -12.94 -0.11
C GLU A 19 -12.46 -13.31 1.35
N GLU A 20 -11.43 -13.34 2.22
CA GLU A 20 -11.61 -13.61 3.64
C GLU A 20 -12.51 -12.56 4.31
N LEU A 21 -12.29 -11.28 4.01
CA LEU A 21 -13.08 -10.20 4.59
C LEU A 21 -14.52 -10.16 4.05
N SER A 22 -14.76 -10.64 2.83
CA SER A 22 -16.13 -10.74 2.28
C SER A 22 -16.97 -11.76 3.04
N ASN A 23 -16.33 -12.70 3.74
CA ASN A 23 -16.97 -13.67 4.63
C ASN A 23 -16.99 -13.21 6.10
N GLU A 24 -16.37 -12.08 6.42
CA GLU A 24 -16.33 -11.53 7.77
C GLU A 24 -17.63 -10.77 8.07
N SER A 25 -18.20 -11.02 9.24
CA SER A 25 -19.48 -10.45 9.68
C SER A 25 -19.29 -9.23 10.58
N ASN A 26 -18.09 -9.03 11.14
CA ASN A 26 -17.81 -7.89 11.99
C ASN A 26 -17.54 -6.61 11.16
N PRO A 27 -18.44 -5.61 11.23
CA PRO A 27 -18.30 -4.38 10.45
C PRO A 27 -17.12 -3.49 10.89
N GLU A 28 -16.54 -3.72 12.08
CA GLU A 28 -15.38 -2.97 12.54
C GLU A 28 -14.09 -3.39 11.81
N ILE A 29 -14.06 -4.58 11.22
CA ILE A 29 -12.93 -5.08 10.45
C ILE A 29 -13.06 -4.58 9.01
N ASN A 30 -12.13 -3.74 8.59
CA ASN A 30 -12.04 -3.25 7.21
C ASN A 30 -10.74 -3.69 6.54
N LEU A 31 -10.73 -3.68 5.20
CA LEU A 31 -9.62 -4.18 4.41
C LEU A 31 -8.30 -3.46 4.70
N LYS A 32 -8.36 -2.15 4.96
CA LYS A 32 -7.17 -1.32 5.27
C LYS A 32 -6.46 -1.80 6.53
N ASN A 33 -7.21 -2.15 7.57
CA ASN A 33 -6.64 -2.61 8.85
C ASN A 33 -6.35 -4.12 8.82
N TYR A 34 -7.15 -4.88 8.06
CA TYR A 34 -7.05 -6.32 7.90
C TYR A 34 -5.84 -6.75 7.09
N SER A 35 -5.59 -6.09 5.95
CA SER A 35 -4.41 -6.35 5.12
C SER A 35 -3.13 -5.84 5.77
N LYS A 36 -2.06 -6.62 5.66
CA LYS A 36 -0.70 -6.23 6.08
C LYS A 36 0.23 -6.40 4.89
N PHE A 37 0.84 -5.29 4.49
CA PHE A 37 1.73 -5.25 3.34
C PHE A 37 3.15 -4.91 3.75
N GLU A 38 4.10 -5.56 3.10
CA GLU A 38 5.48 -5.11 3.01
C GLU A 38 5.67 -4.50 1.62
N VAL A 39 6.30 -3.33 1.56
CA VAL A 39 6.53 -2.60 0.32
C VAL A 39 8.00 -2.20 0.26
N GLY A 40 8.67 -2.55 -0.83
CA GLY A 40 10.11 -2.33 -0.94
C GLY A 40 10.61 -2.30 -2.38
N PHE A 41 11.79 -1.68 -2.58
CA PHE A 41 12.47 -1.75 -3.85
C PHE A 41 13.23 -3.08 -3.99
N THR A 42 13.16 -3.66 -5.18
CA THR A 42 13.99 -4.78 -5.60
C THR A 42 14.96 -4.33 -6.69
N SER A 43 15.87 -5.20 -7.11
CA SER A 43 16.78 -4.93 -8.24
C SER A 43 16.06 -4.52 -9.53
N SER A 44 14.80 -4.94 -9.70
CA SER A 44 14.01 -4.69 -10.92
C SER A 44 12.98 -3.56 -10.76
N GLY A 45 12.63 -3.15 -9.54
CA GLY A 45 11.66 -2.06 -9.34
C GLY A 45 11.02 -2.05 -7.96
N LEU A 46 9.69 -1.94 -7.87
CA LEU A 46 8.95 -1.90 -6.60
C LEU A 46 8.12 -3.17 -6.42
N GLN A 47 8.18 -3.77 -5.24
CA GLN A 47 7.38 -4.93 -4.88
C GLN A 47 6.43 -4.60 -3.72
N ILE A 48 5.23 -5.18 -3.80
CA ILE A 48 4.21 -5.16 -2.77
C ILE A 48 3.88 -6.61 -2.43
N TRP A 49 4.10 -6.98 -1.18
CA TRP A 49 3.94 -8.32 -0.65
C TRP A 49 2.87 -8.38 0.42
N CYS A 50 1.98 -9.37 0.36
CA CYS A 50 1.05 -9.63 1.46
C CYS A 50 1.74 -10.44 2.54
N ILE A 51 1.96 -9.84 3.71
CA ILE A 51 2.60 -10.52 4.85
C ILE A 51 1.72 -11.67 5.35
N ARG A 52 0.41 -11.44 5.42
CA ARG A 52 -0.54 -12.40 5.98
C ARG A 52 -0.63 -13.70 5.18
N HIS A 53 -0.68 -13.57 3.87
CA HIS A 53 -0.85 -14.71 2.97
C HIS A 53 0.47 -15.20 2.40
N ASN A 54 1.57 -14.49 2.69
CA ASN A 54 2.90 -14.74 2.15
C ASN A 54 2.90 -14.89 0.62
N ILE A 55 2.30 -13.90 -0.07
CA ILE A 55 2.21 -13.89 -1.54
C ILE A 55 2.57 -12.52 -2.13
N ASN A 56 3.05 -12.57 -3.37
CA ASN A 56 3.25 -11.37 -4.17
C ASN A 56 1.89 -10.78 -4.58
N ILE A 57 1.68 -9.49 -4.30
CA ILE A 57 0.49 -8.76 -4.75
C ILE A 57 0.79 -8.07 -6.08
N CYS A 58 1.89 -7.33 -6.14
CA CYS A 58 2.28 -6.56 -7.30
C CYS A 58 3.80 -6.43 -7.37
N HIS A 59 4.34 -6.57 -8.57
CA HIS A 59 5.72 -6.19 -8.88
C HIS A 59 5.70 -5.22 -10.05
N VAL A 60 6.15 -3.99 -9.81
CA VAL A 60 6.30 -2.97 -10.84
C VAL A 60 7.75 -2.97 -11.29
N ASN A 61 7.99 -3.42 -12.52
CA ASN A 61 9.32 -3.42 -13.12
C ASN A 61 9.60 -2.05 -13.76
N PHE A 62 10.73 -1.44 -13.42
CA PHE A 62 11.16 -0.14 -13.96
C PHE A 62 12.07 -0.27 -15.19
N GLY A 63 12.26 -1.47 -15.73
CA GLY A 63 13.09 -1.73 -16.91
C GLY A 63 14.56 -1.38 -16.67
N GLY A 64 15.06 -1.66 -15.47
CA GLY A 64 16.44 -1.32 -15.07
C GLY A 64 16.67 0.17 -14.78
N LYS A 65 15.62 1.01 -14.84
CA LYS A 65 15.72 2.43 -14.49
C LYS A 65 15.50 2.64 -13.00
N LYS A 66 16.31 3.51 -12.40
CA LYS A 66 16.04 4.04 -11.07
C LYS A 66 15.09 5.22 -11.19
N LEU A 67 13.86 5.08 -10.68
CA LEU A 67 12.89 6.17 -10.68
C LEU A 67 13.22 7.19 -9.57
N PHE A 68 12.86 8.45 -9.82
CA PHE A 68 12.82 9.46 -8.77
C PHE A 68 11.66 9.17 -7.83
N ALA A 69 11.93 9.18 -6.52
CA ALA A 69 10.93 9.02 -5.49
C ALA A 69 11.13 10.12 -4.44
N ASP A 70 10.02 10.77 -4.06
CA ASP A 70 10.00 11.81 -3.04
C ASP A 70 9.48 11.18 -1.74
N PHE A 71 10.37 10.91 -0.80
CA PHE A 71 10.05 10.27 0.49
C PHE A 71 9.69 11.27 1.58
N ARG A 72 9.54 12.55 1.25
CA ARG A 72 9.11 13.55 2.22
C ARG A 72 7.65 13.31 2.59
N CYS A 73 7.30 13.65 3.83
CA CYS A 73 5.93 13.63 4.32
C CYS A 73 5.45 15.07 4.53
N LEU A 74 4.18 15.36 4.20
CA LEU A 74 3.52 16.56 4.67
C LEU A 74 2.88 16.25 6.02
N GLU A 75 3.54 16.63 7.10
CA GLU A 75 2.93 16.60 8.42
C GLU A 75 1.88 17.72 8.52
N LEU A 76 0.63 17.34 8.78
CA LEU A 76 -0.37 18.30 9.23
C LEU A 76 0.04 18.73 10.64
N LYS A 77 0.57 19.94 10.79
CA LYS A 77 0.76 20.54 12.11
C LYS A 77 -0.60 20.62 12.80
N TYR A 78 -0.80 19.77 13.80
CA TYR A 78 -1.99 19.82 14.64
C TYR A 78 -1.88 21.06 15.52
N ASN A 79 -2.51 22.17 15.13
CA ASN A 79 -2.67 23.31 16.03
C ASN A 79 -3.65 22.87 17.13
N LYS A 80 -3.11 22.55 18.31
CA LYS A 80 -3.91 22.53 19.54
C LYS A 80 -4.36 23.96 19.80
N ASN A 81 -5.63 24.23 19.54
CA ASN A 81 -6.35 25.32 20.20
C ASN A 81 -6.76 24.85 21.60
#